data_AF-A0A0G1XUK1-F1
#
_entry.id   AF-A0A0G1XUK1-F1
#
_cell.length_a   1.000
_cell.length_b   1.000
_cell.length_c   1.000
_cell.angle_alpha   90.00
_cell.angle_beta   90.00
_cell.angle_gamma   90.00
#
_symmetry.space_group_name_H-M   'P 1'
#
loop_
_entity.id
_entity.type
_entity.pdbx_description
1 polymer ?
#
loop_
_entity_poly.entity_id
_entity_poly.type
_entity_poly.pdbx_seq_one_letter_code
_entity_poly.pdbx_strand_id
1 'polypeptide(L)'
;MLYRYKAINQETGEEKGGIIEAPTAELAIVGLQRRKFIIVSIIAVDDISFWDRIVVFEKRVAYRDIVMLSRQIATLFHAQVSALRLFQVLSLQVENPALKRTLDEVTEDIQAGTSLSSALGKHSEVFSDFYVNMVRAGEESGNLAATFEYLADYLDRSYALISKTRNALI
;
A
#
# COMPACT_ATOMS: atom_id res chain seq x y z
N MET A 1 20.45 12.91 23.08
CA MET A 1 20.03 11.88 22.10
C MET A 1 18.86 12.42 21.30
N LEU A 2 18.74 12.01 20.05
CA LEU A 2 17.61 12.41 19.21
C LEU A 2 16.50 11.38 19.32
N TYR A 3 15.26 11.85 19.47
CA TYR A 3 14.06 11.03 19.49
C TYR A 3 13.11 11.51 18.41
N ARG A 4 12.60 10.61 17.58
CA ARG A 4 11.48 10.96 16.70
C ARG A 4 10.18 10.64 17.43
N TYR A 5 9.18 11.49 17.24
CA TYR A 5 7.85 11.31 17.80
C TYR A 5 6.76 11.44 16.74
N LYS A 6 5.65 10.75 16.96
CA LYS A 6 4.34 11.03 16.36
C LYS A 6 3.39 11.40 17.49
N ALA A 7 2.72 12.53 17.37
CA ALA A 7 1.80 13.01 18.37
C ALA A 7 0.59 13.71 17.77
N ILE A 8 -0.48 13.81 18.54
CA ILE A 8 -1.69 14.54 18.18
C ILE A 8 -1.68 15.84 18.98
N ASN A 9 -1.86 16.97 18.30
CA ASN A 9 -2.06 18.24 18.98
C ASN A 9 -3.42 18.21 19.69
N GLN A 10 -3.45 18.41 21.01
CA GLN A 10 -4.69 18.43 21.78
C GLN A 10 -5.64 19.56 21.37
N GLU A 11 -5.12 20.65 20.82
CA GLU A 11 -5.92 21.83 20.49
C GLU A 11 -6.50 21.76 19.08
N THR A 12 -5.74 21.25 18.10
CA THR A 12 -6.17 21.19 16.70
C THR A 12 -6.64 19.80 16.25
N GLY A 13 -6.32 18.74 17.01
CA GLY A 13 -6.55 17.36 16.62
C GLY A 13 -5.64 16.88 15.49
N GLU A 14 -4.72 17.71 15.02
CA GLU A 14 -3.83 17.39 13.91
C GLU A 14 -2.71 16.45 14.35
N GLU A 15 -2.43 15.44 13.52
CA GLU A 15 -1.25 14.61 13.68
C GLU A 15 0.00 15.40 13.30
N LYS A 16 1.00 15.39 14.18
CA LYS A 16 2.28 16.05 13.98
C LYS A 16 3.43 15.10 14.30
N GLY A 17 4.34 14.97 13.35
CA GLY A 17 5.60 14.24 13.50
C GLY A 17 6.80 15.17 13.55
N GLY A 18 7.84 14.79 14.30
CA GLY A 18 9.07 15.58 14.38
C GLY A 18 10.18 14.87 15.15
N ILE A 19 11.34 15.52 15.23
CA ILE A 19 12.48 15.07 16.02
C ILE A 19 12.63 16.03 17.20
N ILE A 20 12.89 15.48 18.40
CA ILE A 20 13.18 16.21 19.61
C ILE A 20 14.49 15.71 20.20
N GLU A 21 15.32 16.63 20.67
CA GLU A 21 16.54 16.28 21.40
C GLU A 21 16.23 16.21 22.89
N ALA A 22 16.63 15.10 23.53
CA ALA A 22 16.52 14.93 24.96
C ALA A 22 17.61 14.01 25.52
N PRO A 23 17.91 14.08 26.83
CA PRO A 23 18.80 13.10 27.48
C PRO A 23 18.16 11.71 27.61
N THR A 24 16.84 11.63 27.86
CA THR A 24 16.10 10.36 27.99
C THR A 24 14.73 10.43 27.29
N ALA A 25 14.12 9.26 27.03
CA ALA A 25 12.79 9.17 26.43
C ALA A 25 11.71 9.83 27.31
N GLU A 26 11.79 9.66 28.63
CA GLU A 26 10.87 10.26 29.60
C GLU A 26 10.93 11.79 29.55
N LEU A 27 12.13 12.36 29.41
CA LEU A 27 12.31 13.81 29.29
C LEU A 27 11.78 14.34 27.95
N ALA A 28 11.90 13.56 26.88
CA ALA A 28 11.29 13.89 25.60
C ALA A 28 9.76 13.84 25.68
N ILE A 29 9.19 12.85 26.39
CA ILE A 29 7.75 12.73 26.62
C ILE A 29 7.21 13.94 27.38
N VAL A 30 7.86 14.31 28.49
CA VAL A 30 7.47 15.47 29.29
C VAL A 30 7.56 16.76 28.48
N GLY A 31 8.61 16.91 27.65
CA GLY A 31 8.78 18.06 26.77
C GLY A 31 7.66 18.21 25.74
N LEU A 32 7.18 17.10 25.18
CA LEU A 32 6.09 17.08 24.20
C LEU A 32 4.72 17.28 24.86
N GLN A 33 4.47 16.66 26.01
CA GLN A 33 3.23 16.84 26.77
C GLN A 33 3.04 18.29 27.24
N ARG A 34 4.12 18.98 27.65
CA ARG A 34 4.09 20.41 27.97
C ARG A 34 3.68 21.29 26.80
N ARG A 35 3.95 20.85 25.57
CA ARG A 35 3.52 21.50 24.32
C ARG A 35 2.12 21.04 23.88
N LYS A 36 1.34 20.44 24.78
CA LYS A 36 -0.02 19.94 24.55
C LYS A 36 -0.13 18.89 23.44
N PHE A 37 0.91 18.08 23.28
CA PHE A 37 0.89 16.93 22.38
C PHE A 37 0.52 15.66 23.15
N ILE A 38 -0.45 14.89 22.65
CA ILE A 38 -0.66 13.50 23.05
C ILE A 38 0.26 12.64 22.22
N ILE A 39 1.22 12.01 22.88
CA ILE A 39 2.22 11.18 22.21
C ILE A 39 1.58 9.85 21.83
N VAL A 40 1.60 9.56 20.53
CA VAL A 40 1.19 8.27 19.97
C VAL A 40 2.38 7.32 19.97
N SER A 41 3.58 7.83 19.66
CA SER A 41 4.83 7.06 19.72
C SER A 41 6.05 7.97 19.88
N ILE A 42 7.10 7.46 20.52
CA ILE A 42 8.40 8.13 20.68
C ILE A 42 9.54 7.11 20.73
N ILE A 43 10.57 7.29 19.91
CA ILE A 43 11.65 6.31 19.73
C ILE A 43 12.99 7.01 19.51
N ALA A 44 14.08 6.44 20.04
CA ALA A 44 15.44 6.92 19.83
C ALA A 44 15.87 6.73 18.37
N VAL A 45 16.50 7.74 17.78
CA VAL A 45 16.93 7.72 16.37
C VAL A 45 18.02 6.66 16.12
N ASP A 46 18.78 6.29 17.15
CA ASP A 46 19.85 5.29 17.07
C ASP A 46 19.36 3.83 17.07
N ASP A 47 18.05 3.58 17.29
CA ASP A 47 17.46 2.24 17.21
C ASP A 47 16.95 1.95 15.79
N ILE A 48 17.88 1.58 14.92
CA ILE A 48 17.64 1.28 13.49
C ILE A 48 16.59 0.16 13.32
N SER A 49 16.47 -0.75 14.30
CA SER A 49 15.58 -1.93 14.28
C SER A 49 14.09 -1.57 14.29
N PHE A 50 13.71 -0.42 14.85
CA PHE A 50 12.30 0.00 14.96
C PHE A 50 11.86 0.98 13.87
N TRP A 51 12.80 1.67 13.19
CA TRP A 51 12.50 2.50 12.02
C TRP A 51 11.96 1.66 10.88
N ASP A 52 12.56 0.50 10.61
CA ASP A 52 12.00 -0.47 9.67
C ASP A 52 10.57 -0.87 10.05
N ARG A 53 10.27 -0.99 11.35
CA ARG A 53 8.91 -1.29 11.84
C ARG A 53 7.92 -0.12 11.78
N ILE A 54 8.38 1.13 11.77
CA ILE A 54 7.54 2.33 11.59
C ILE A 54 7.31 2.64 10.12
N VAL A 55 8.29 2.36 9.25
CA VAL A 55 8.07 2.29 7.81
C VAL A 55 7.03 1.20 7.48
N VAL A 56 7.01 0.10 8.26
CA VAL A 56 5.97 -0.95 8.21
C VAL A 56 4.58 -0.49 8.71
N PHE A 57 4.44 0.70 9.29
CA PHE A 57 3.13 1.37 9.40
C PHE A 57 2.69 2.00 8.07
N GLU A 58 3.14 1.40 6.96
CA GLU A 58 2.64 1.63 5.63
C GLU A 58 1.13 1.41 5.64
N LYS A 59 0.38 2.40 5.15
CA LYS A 59 -1.09 2.32 5.12
C LYS A 59 -1.46 1.07 4.33
N ARG A 60 -2.15 0.13 5.00
CA ARG A 60 -2.75 -1.04 4.34
C ARG A 60 -3.40 -0.61 3.03
N VAL A 61 -3.16 -1.37 1.97
CA VAL A 61 -3.76 -1.10 0.66
C VAL A 61 -5.28 -1.18 0.80
N ALA A 62 -5.99 -0.11 0.46
CA ALA A 62 -7.43 -0.11 0.54
C ALA A 62 -8.01 -0.95 -0.60
N TYR A 63 -9.12 -1.65 -0.36
CA TYR A 63 -9.76 -2.46 -1.40
C TYR A 63 -10.13 -1.64 -2.64
N ARG A 64 -10.49 -0.36 -2.46
CA ARG A 64 -10.73 0.59 -3.57
C ARG A 64 -9.51 0.80 -4.46
N ASP A 65 -8.30 0.85 -3.87
CA ASP A 65 -7.06 1.06 -4.61
C ASP A 65 -6.78 -0.15 -5.52
N ILE A 66 -7.05 -1.37 -5.04
CA ILE A 66 -6.92 -2.61 -5.82
C ILE A 66 -7.91 -2.61 -6.99
N VAL A 67 -9.15 -2.17 -6.75
CA VAL A 67 -10.19 -2.05 -7.80
C VAL A 67 -9.74 -1.08 -8.89
N MET A 68 -9.28 0.12 -8.52
CA MET A 68 -8.79 1.12 -9.48
C MET A 68 -7.56 0.64 -10.24
N LEU A 69 -6.59 0.05 -9.54
CA LEU A 69 -5.41 -0.54 -10.13
C LEU A 69 -5.78 -1.59 -11.17
N SER A 70 -6.72 -2.49 -10.85
CA SER A 70 -7.15 -3.55 -11.76
C SER A 70 -7.77 -3.00 -13.04
N ARG A 71 -8.59 -1.93 -12.93
CA ARG A 71 -9.16 -1.24 -14.09
C ARG A 71 -8.10 -0.57 -14.95
N GLN A 72 -7.08 0.04 -14.33
CA GLN A 72 -5.95 0.64 -15.05
C GLN A 72 -5.12 -0.42 -15.77
N ILE A 73 -4.83 -1.55 -15.12
CA ILE A 73 -4.11 -2.68 -15.73
C ILE A 73 -4.90 -3.22 -16.94
N ALA A 74 -6.21 -3.45 -16.79
CA ALA A 74 -7.07 -3.90 -17.89
C ALA A 74 -7.00 -2.95 -19.10
N THR A 75 -7.12 -1.65 -18.85
CA THR A 75 -7.02 -0.61 -19.89
C THR A 75 -5.68 -0.67 -20.62
N LEU A 76 -4.58 -0.80 -19.89
CA LEU A 76 -3.23 -0.83 -20.47
C LEU A 76 -2.97 -2.13 -21.25
N PHE A 77 -3.45 -3.27 -20.77
CA PHE A 77 -3.38 -4.52 -21.55
C PHE A 77 -4.25 -4.48 -22.80
N HIS A 78 -5.43 -3.87 -22.75
CA HIS A 78 -6.26 -3.62 -23.94
C HIS A 78 -5.53 -2.75 -24.96
N ALA A 79 -4.74 -1.78 -24.50
CA ALA A 79 -3.87 -0.96 -25.33
C ALA A 79 -2.56 -1.67 -25.74
N GLN A 80 -2.43 -2.98 -25.49
CA GLN A 80 -1.28 -3.82 -25.83
C GLN A 80 0.04 -3.33 -25.21
N VAL A 81 -0.02 -2.64 -24.06
CA VAL A 81 1.17 -2.28 -23.29
C VAL A 81 1.73 -3.54 -22.65
N SER A 82 3.05 -3.74 -22.75
CA SER A 82 3.70 -4.89 -22.14
C SER A 82 3.56 -4.87 -20.61
N ALA A 83 3.54 -6.05 -19.99
CA ALA A 83 3.44 -6.18 -18.54
C ALA A 83 4.54 -5.40 -17.81
N LEU A 84 5.80 -5.54 -18.22
CA LEU A 84 6.89 -4.78 -17.60
C LEU A 84 6.64 -3.26 -17.66
N ARG A 85 6.21 -2.74 -18.82
CA ARG A 85 6.00 -1.30 -18.98
C ARG A 85 4.81 -0.79 -18.19
N LEU A 86 3.71 -1.55 -18.14
CA LEU A 86 2.51 -1.11 -17.43
C LEU A 86 2.77 -1.06 -15.92
N PHE A 87 3.47 -2.04 -15.34
CA PHE A 87 3.77 -2.05 -13.90
C PHE A 87 4.74 -0.93 -13.52
N GLN A 88 5.73 -0.62 -14.37
CA GLN A 88 6.59 0.57 -14.22
C GLN A 88 5.80 1.88 -14.21
N VAL A 89 4.79 2.02 -15.08
CA VAL A 89 3.97 3.24 -15.14
C VAL A 89 3.08 3.36 -13.91
N LEU A 90 2.44 2.27 -13.51
CA LEU A 90 1.51 2.27 -12.38
C LEU A 90 2.23 2.50 -11.05
N SER A 91 3.43 1.95 -10.86
CA SER A 91 4.20 2.15 -9.62
C SER A 91 4.64 3.61 -9.40
N LEU A 92 4.66 4.43 -10.46
CA LEU A 92 4.91 5.87 -10.39
C LEU A 92 3.66 6.70 -10.13
N GLN A 93 2.47 6.15 -10.36
CA GLN A 93 1.19 6.87 -10.27
C GLN A 93 0.43 6.60 -8.97
N VAL A 94 0.70 5.49 -8.28
CA VAL A 94 0.00 5.16 -7.03
C VAL A 94 0.44 6.05 -5.86
N GLU A 95 -0.52 6.54 -5.10
CA GLU A 95 -0.26 7.39 -3.92
C GLU A 95 0.02 6.58 -2.65
N ASN A 96 -0.51 5.36 -2.56
CA ASN A 96 -0.32 4.50 -1.39
C ASN A 96 1.11 3.93 -1.40
N PRO A 97 1.96 4.22 -0.39
CA PRO A 97 3.34 3.75 -0.37
C PRO A 97 3.47 2.22 -0.35
N ALA A 98 2.58 1.52 0.36
CA ALA A 98 2.56 0.06 0.41
C ALA A 98 2.27 -0.52 -0.97
N LEU A 99 1.27 0.04 -1.66
CA LEU A 99 0.96 -0.38 -3.03
C LEU A 99 2.09 -0.04 -3.99
N LYS A 100 2.73 1.12 -3.82
CA LYS A 100 3.90 1.50 -4.62
C LYS A 100 5.00 0.46 -4.49
N ARG A 101 5.37 0.11 -3.27
CA ARG A 101 6.38 -0.89 -2.96
C ARG A 101 6.02 -2.25 -3.58
N THR A 102 4.79 -2.71 -3.40
CA THR A 102 4.29 -3.93 -4.04
C THR A 102 4.48 -3.89 -5.56
N LEU A 103 4.11 -2.79 -6.23
CA LEU A 103 4.25 -2.68 -7.68
C LEU A 103 5.70 -2.57 -8.14
N ASP A 104 6.58 -1.94 -7.36
CA ASP A 104 8.02 -1.90 -7.63
C ASP A 104 8.63 -3.31 -7.53
N GLU A 105 8.32 -4.07 -6.46
CA GLU A 105 8.77 -5.46 -6.27
C GLU A 105 8.25 -6.38 -7.40
N VAL A 106 6.97 -6.24 -7.79
CA VAL A 106 6.40 -6.95 -8.96
C VAL A 106 7.11 -6.59 -10.26
N THR A 107 7.46 -5.30 -10.45
CA THR A 107 8.18 -4.83 -11.64
C THR A 107 9.56 -5.46 -11.74
N GLU A 108 10.31 -5.48 -10.63
CA GLU A 108 11.64 -6.11 -10.54
C GLU A 108 11.57 -7.60 -10.85
N ASP A 109 10.58 -8.31 -10.31
CA ASP A 109 10.36 -9.73 -10.56
C ASP A 109 10.09 -10.04 -12.05
N ILE A 110 9.20 -9.27 -12.68
CA ILE A 110 8.89 -9.41 -14.11
C ILE A 110 10.14 -9.11 -14.94
N GLN A 111 10.90 -8.08 -14.57
CA GLN A 111 12.15 -7.73 -15.24
C GLN A 111 13.19 -8.86 -15.13
N ALA A 112 13.21 -9.58 -14.00
CA ALA A 112 14.04 -10.76 -13.78
C ALA A 112 13.52 -12.03 -14.49
N GLY A 113 12.36 -11.98 -15.15
CA GLY A 113 11.77 -13.09 -15.90
C GLY A 113 10.82 -13.97 -15.08
N THR A 114 10.44 -13.54 -13.88
CA THR A 114 9.39 -14.21 -13.09
C THR A 114 8.03 -14.03 -13.78
N SER A 115 7.18 -15.06 -13.77
CA SER A 115 5.81 -14.91 -14.29
C SER A 115 5.02 -13.89 -13.47
N LEU A 116 4.10 -13.18 -14.11
CA LEU A 116 3.28 -12.15 -13.48
C LEU A 116 2.46 -12.73 -12.32
N SER A 117 1.85 -13.90 -12.49
CA SER A 117 1.11 -14.58 -11.42
C SER A 117 2.00 -14.94 -10.23
N SER A 118 3.25 -15.35 -10.47
CA SER A 118 4.19 -15.66 -9.39
C SER A 118 4.63 -14.40 -8.65
N ALA A 119 4.91 -13.31 -9.38
CA ALA A 119 5.25 -12.01 -8.80
C ALA A 119 4.12 -11.47 -7.93
N LEU A 120 2.89 -11.42 -8.46
CA LEU A 120 1.71 -10.99 -7.70
C LEU A 120 1.43 -11.89 -6.49
N GLY A 121 1.69 -13.20 -6.63
CA GLY A 121 1.48 -14.19 -5.57
C GLY A 121 2.37 -14.01 -4.34
N LYS A 122 3.47 -13.24 -4.44
CA LYS A 122 4.29 -12.87 -3.27
C LYS A 122 3.60 -11.87 -2.34
N HIS A 123 2.53 -11.21 -2.77
CA HIS A 123 1.84 -10.13 -2.07
C HIS A 123 0.40 -10.50 -1.71
N SER A 124 0.24 -11.56 -0.92
CA SER A 124 -1.07 -12.12 -0.52
C SER A 124 -1.99 -11.14 0.23
N GLU A 125 -1.40 -10.11 0.84
CA GLU A 125 -2.08 -9.01 1.53
C GLU A 125 -2.72 -7.99 0.57
N VAL A 126 -2.30 -7.99 -0.70
CA VAL A 126 -2.83 -7.12 -1.76
C VAL A 126 -3.63 -7.92 -2.79
N PHE A 127 -3.08 -9.04 -3.27
CA PHE A 127 -3.71 -9.86 -4.29
C PHE A 127 -4.19 -11.18 -3.68
N SER A 128 -5.51 -11.40 -3.75
CA SER A 128 -6.09 -12.65 -3.26
C SER A 128 -5.71 -13.84 -4.14
N ASP A 129 -5.81 -15.06 -3.59
CA ASP A 129 -5.58 -16.29 -4.34
C ASP A 129 -6.40 -16.36 -5.63
N PHE A 130 -7.66 -15.92 -5.57
CA PHE A 130 -8.53 -15.82 -6.75
C PHE A 130 -7.92 -14.92 -7.83
N TYR A 131 -7.44 -13.73 -7.45
CA TYR A 131 -6.81 -12.78 -8.36
C TYR A 131 -5.59 -13.40 -9.05
N VAL A 132 -4.70 -13.98 -8.24
CA VAL A 132 -3.46 -14.60 -8.71
C VAL A 132 -3.75 -15.80 -9.64
N ASN A 133 -4.72 -16.63 -9.28
CA ASN A 133 -5.11 -17.79 -10.08
C ASN A 133 -5.72 -17.38 -11.43
N MET A 134 -6.52 -16.31 -11.47
CA MET A 134 -7.05 -15.76 -12.72
C MET A 134 -5.91 -15.26 -13.61
N VAL A 135 -4.98 -14.49 -13.05
CA VAL A 135 -3.81 -14.01 -13.80
C VAL A 135 -2.99 -15.18 -14.35
N ARG A 136 -2.79 -16.25 -13.56
CA ARG A 136 -2.08 -17.45 -14.02
C ARG A 136 -2.77 -18.08 -15.24
N ALA A 137 -4.08 -18.27 -15.18
CA ALA A 137 -4.85 -18.79 -16.32
C ALA A 137 -4.75 -17.85 -17.55
N GLY A 138 -4.74 -16.53 -17.33
CA GLY A 138 -4.54 -15.53 -18.37
C GLY A 138 -3.15 -15.58 -19.00
N GLU A 139 -2.09 -15.81 -18.21
CA GLU A 139 -0.73 -16.00 -18.71
C GLU A 139 -0.61 -17.28 -19.54
N GLU A 140 -1.11 -18.41 -19.02
CA GLU A 140 -1.04 -19.71 -19.69
C GLU A 140 -1.82 -19.74 -21.01
N SER A 141 -2.96 -19.04 -21.07
CA SER A 141 -3.77 -18.90 -22.28
C SER A 141 -3.30 -17.78 -23.21
N GLY A 142 -2.34 -16.95 -22.79
CA GLY A 142 -1.88 -15.78 -23.54
C GLY A 142 -2.93 -14.66 -23.63
N ASN A 143 -3.97 -14.67 -22.80
CA ASN A 143 -5.08 -13.71 -22.83
C ASN A 143 -5.19 -12.91 -21.53
N LEU A 144 -4.12 -12.19 -21.20
CA LEU A 144 -4.07 -11.28 -20.05
C LEU A 144 -5.09 -10.13 -20.18
N ALA A 145 -5.33 -9.60 -21.39
CA ALA A 145 -6.28 -8.51 -21.59
C ALA A 145 -7.69 -8.88 -21.14
N ALA A 146 -8.25 -9.99 -21.63
CA ALA A 146 -9.58 -10.43 -21.20
C ALA A 146 -9.62 -10.82 -19.71
N THR A 147 -8.52 -11.38 -19.21
CA THR A 147 -8.41 -11.77 -17.80
C THR A 147 -8.49 -10.56 -16.87
N PHE A 148 -7.71 -9.51 -17.15
CA PHE A 148 -7.73 -8.29 -16.34
C PHE A 148 -9.02 -7.49 -16.53
N GLU A 149 -9.64 -7.52 -17.70
CA GLU A 149 -10.97 -6.93 -17.90
C GLU A 149 -12.02 -7.61 -17.00
N TYR A 150 -12.04 -8.94 -16.99
CA TYR A 150 -12.92 -9.70 -16.11
C TYR A 150 -12.64 -9.43 -14.62
N LEU A 151 -11.36 -9.37 -14.22
CA LEU A 151 -10.97 -9.04 -12.85
C LEU A 151 -11.44 -7.64 -12.45
N ALA A 152 -11.25 -6.64 -13.32
CA ALA A 152 -11.68 -5.27 -13.06
C ALA A 152 -13.21 -5.20 -12.86
N ASP A 153 -13.97 -5.82 -13.76
CA ASP A 153 -15.43 -5.90 -13.66
C ASP A 153 -15.91 -6.61 -12.40
N TYR A 154 -15.28 -7.73 -12.06
CA TYR A 154 -15.60 -8.49 -10.85
C TYR A 154 -15.34 -7.66 -9.58
N LEU A 155 -14.18 -7.01 -9.50
CA LEU A 155 -13.78 -6.21 -8.34
C LEU A 155 -14.65 -4.96 -8.21
N ASP A 156 -15.00 -4.29 -9.31
CA ASP A 156 -15.93 -3.15 -9.29
C ASP A 156 -17.32 -3.55 -8.75
N ARG A 157 -17.86 -4.69 -9.22
CA ARG A 157 -19.14 -5.22 -8.73
C ARG A 157 -19.08 -5.59 -7.25
N SER A 158 -18.02 -6.28 -6.83
CA SER A 158 -17.77 -6.65 -5.44
C SER A 158 -17.68 -5.41 -4.55
N TYR A 159 -16.92 -4.40 -4.98
CA TYR A 159 -16.81 -3.11 -4.28
C TYR A 159 -18.14 -2.38 -4.16
N ALA A 160 -18.95 -2.34 -5.23
CA ALA A 160 -20.27 -1.75 -5.22
C ALA A 160 -21.23 -2.46 -4.24
N LEU A 161 -21.13 -3.79 -4.12
CA LEU A 161 -21.92 -4.55 -3.15
C LEU A 161 -21.49 -4.24 -1.71
N ILE A 162 -20.19 -4.30 -1.42
CA ILE A 162 -19.64 -4.06 -0.08
C ILE A 162 -19.87 -2.61 0.38
N SER A 163 -19.76 -1.64 -0.54
CA SER A 163 -20.03 -0.24 -0.21
C SER A 163 -21.51 0.02 0.07
N LYS A 164 -22.43 -0.57 -0.71
CA LYS A 164 -23.87 -0.49 -0.45
C LYS A 164 -24.24 -1.09 0.91
N THR A 165 -23.73 -2.27 1.24
CA THR A 165 -24.02 -2.91 2.53
C THR A 165 -23.46 -2.09 3.69
N ARG A 166 -22.23 -1.57 3.57
CA ARG A 166 -21.66 -0.66 4.58
C ARG A 166 -22.50 0.59 4.79
N ASN A 167 -22.92 1.24 3.71
CA ASN A 167 -23.73 2.47 3.78
C ASN A 167 -25.13 2.22 4.35
N ALA A 168 -25.67 1.01 4.21
CA ALA A 168 -26.97 0.64 4.80
C ALA A 168 -26.91 0.33 6.30
N LEU A 169 -25.70 0.15 6.87
CA LEU A 169 -25.46 -0.15 8.28
C LEU A 169 -25.07 1.08 9.12
N ILE A 170 -24.94 2.25 8.50
CA ILE A 170 -24.62 3.54 9.12
C ILE A 170 -25.90 4.38 9.11
#